data_AF-A0A836H8V6-F1
#
_entry.id   AF-A0A836H8V6-F1
#
_cell.length_a   1.000
_cell.length_b   1.000
_cell.length_c   1.000
_cell.angle_alpha   90.00
_cell.angle_beta   90.00
_cell.angle_gamma   90.00
#
_symmetry.space_group_name_H-M   'P 1'
#
loop_
_entity.id
_entity.type
_entity.pdbx_description
1 polymer ?
#
loop_
_entity_poly.entity_id
_entity_poly.type
_entity_poly.pdbx_seq_one_letter_code
_entity_poly.pdbx_strand_id
1 'polypeptide(L)'
;MSKANPAAAERAAHLQNVEDILNRIAHHKGVLGYFIMEPLKGKLLSFAGFRGSSKEAHRYADTLGGFIDLTTSTVRTIDWNDRLTFLRISCATVDILVAPDANKEYTMVVVQAVAGRCS
;
A
#
# COMPACT_ATOMS: atom_id res chain seq x y z
N MET A 1 -12.87 -22.38 -35.05
CA MET A 1 -12.36 -21.07 -34.61
C MET A 1 -12.77 -20.86 -33.16
N SER A 2 -11.85 -21.05 -32.21
CA SER A 2 -12.11 -20.91 -30.78
C SER A 2 -12.35 -19.43 -30.46
N LYS A 3 -13.57 -19.05 -30.09
CA LYS A 3 -13.85 -17.71 -29.57
C LYS A 3 -13.15 -17.59 -28.21
N ALA A 4 -12.22 -16.65 -28.08
CA ALA A 4 -11.59 -16.34 -26.80
C ALA A 4 -12.68 -16.03 -25.76
N ASN A 5 -12.56 -16.64 -24.58
CA ASN A 5 -13.52 -16.49 -23.49
C ASN A 5 -13.55 -15.00 -23.04
N PRO A 6 -14.68 -14.27 -23.17
CA PRO A 6 -14.74 -12.84 -22.86
C PRO A 6 -14.33 -12.52 -21.42
N ALA A 7 -14.60 -13.43 -20.48
CA ALA A 7 -14.20 -13.28 -19.07
C ALA A 7 -12.66 -13.29 -18.86
N ALA A 8 -11.89 -13.92 -19.75
CA ALA A 8 -10.43 -13.93 -19.65
C ALA A 8 -9.84 -12.59 -20.15
N ALA A 9 -10.42 -12.02 -21.20
CA ALA A 9 -10.01 -10.73 -21.74
C ALA A 9 -10.29 -9.58 -20.75
N GLU A 10 -11.46 -9.58 -20.11
CA GLU A 10 -11.82 -8.60 -19.09
C GLU A 10 -10.88 -8.66 -17.88
N ARG A 11 -10.54 -9.87 -17.41
CA ARG A 11 -9.58 -10.06 -16.32
C ARG A 11 -8.18 -9.56 -16.69
N ALA A 12 -7.71 -9.84 -17.90
CA ALA A 12 -6.42 -9.36 -18.37
C ALA A 12 -6.37 -7.83 -18.43
N ALA A 13 -7.42 -7.19 -18.94
CA ALA A 13 -7.53 -5.74 -18.96
C ALA A 13 -7.54 -5.14 -17.55
N HIS A 14 -8.24 -5.78 -16.60
CA HIS A 14 -8.24 -5.35 -15.20
C HIS A 14 -6.85 -5.47 -14.57
N LEU A 15 -6.14 -6.58 -14.79
CA LEU A 15 -4.76 -6.77 -14.30
C LEU A 15 -3.82 -5.70 -14.87
N GLN A 16 -3.92 -5.42 -16.16
CA GLN A 16 -3.12 -4.37 -16.81
C GLN A 16 -3.36 -3.01 -16.15
N ASN A 17 -4.62 -2.64 -15.88
CA ASN A 17 -4.95 -1.39 -15.20
C ASN A 17 -4.33 -1.31 -13.79
N VAL A 18 -4.35 -2.42 -13.04
CA VAL A 18 -3.72 -2.48 -11.71
C VAL A 18 -2.21 -2.27 -11.83
N GLU A 19 -1.56 -2.96 -12.75
CA GLU A 19 -0.12 -2.81 -12.99
C GLU A 19 0.26 -1.38 -13.42
N ASP A 20 -0.53 -0.75 -14.29
CA ASP A 20 -0.30 0.62 -14.72
C ASP A 20 -0.42 1.62 -13.56
N ILE A 21 -1.40 1.42 -12.67
CA ILE A 21 -1.57 2.23 -11.46
C ILE A 21 -0.37 2.06 -10.53
N LEU A 22 0.04 0.82 -10.26
CA LEU A 22 1.19 0.53 -9.40
C LEU A 22 2.49 1.09 -9.97
N ASN A 23 2.69 0.96 -11.28
CA ASN A 23 3.84 1.55 -11.99
C ASN A 23 3.83 3.08 -11.87
N ARG A 24 2.67 3.72 -12.03
CA ARG A 24 2.56 5.17 -11.86
C ARG A 24 2.92 5.62 -10.44
N ILE A 25 2.56 4.83 -9.43
CA ILE A 25 2.91 5.11 -8.03
C ILE A 25 4.41 4.92 -7.81
N ALA A 26 4.99 3.83 -8.31
CA ALA A 26 6.42 3.52 -8.18
C ALA A 26 7.32 4.62 -8.77
N HIS A 27 6.91 5.18 -9.92
CA HIS A 27 7.68 6.18 -10.66
C HIS A 27 7.31 7.62 -10.29
N HIS A 28 6.38 7.82 -9.35
CA HIS A 28 6.03 9.16 -8.92
C HIS A 28 7.21 9.82 -8.20
N LYS A 29 7.51 11.08 -8.54
CA LYS A 29 8.63 11.82 -7.95
C LYS A 29 8.52 11.84 -6.43
N GLY A 30 9.61 11.46 -5.76
CA GLY A 30 9.70 11.42 -4.31
C GLY A 30 9.25 10.09 -3.68
N VAL A 31 8.62 9.17 -4.43
CA VAL A 31 8.32 7.83 -3.91
C VAL A 31 9.62 7.03 -3.80
N LEU A 32 9.88 6.50 -2.61
CA LEU A 32 11.02 5.62 -2.33
C LEU A 32 10.68 4.15 -2.60
N GLY A 33 9.43 3.79 -2.33
CA GLY A 33 8.90 2.46 -2.60
C GLY A 33 7.47 2.31 -2.10
N TYR A 34 6.82 1.23 -2.52
CA TYR A 34 5.52 0.84 -2.01
C TYR A 34 5.51 -0.66 -1.73
N PHE A 35 4.61 -1.06 -0.84
CA PHE A 35 4.29 -2.46 -0.64
C PHE A 35 2.81 -2.65 -0.35
N ILE A 36 2.32 -3.84 -0.65
CA ILE A 36 0.95 -4.29 -0.41
C ILE A 36 1.07 -5.50 0.51
N MET A 37 0.32 -5.50 1.60
CA MET A 37 0.33 -6.57 2.59
C MET A 37 -1.08 -7.10 2.88
N GLU A 38 -1.17 -8.37 3.24
CA GLU A 38 -2.38 -8.94 3.84
C GLU A 38 -2.52 -8.43 5.28
N PRO A 39 -3.63 -7.79 5.68
CA PRO A 39 -3.71 -7.10 6.98
C PRO A 39 -3.60 -8.06 8.17
N LEU A 40 -4.18 -9.26 8.07
CA LEU A 40 -4.23 -10.23 9.19
C LEU A 40 -2.92 -10.98 9.42
N LYS A 41 -2.16 -11.29 8.36
CA LYS A 41 -0.91 -12.06 8.46
C LYS A 41 0.34 -11.20 8.34
N GLY A 42 0.18 -9.95 7.91
CA GLY A 42 1.28 -9.04 7.58
C GLY A 42 2.14 -9.47 6.38
N LYS A 43 1.72 -10.51 5.64
CA LYS A 43 2.48 -11.05 4.52
C LYS A 43 2.48 -10.05 3.36
N LEU A 44 3.67 -9.75 2.81
CA LEU A 44 3.79 -8.97 1.59
C LEU A 44 3.20 -9.72 0.38
N LEU A 45 2.27 -9.09 -0.32
CA LEU A 45 1.64 -9.55 -1.56
C LEU A 45 2.38 -9.02 -2.79
N SER A 46 2.83 -7.76 -2.73
CA SER A 46 3.59 -7.10 -3.80
C SER A 46 4.41 -5.95 -3.21
N PHE A 47 5.55 -5.64 -3.82
CA PHE A 47 6.37 -4.48 -3.45
C PHE A 47 7.21 -4.03 -4.63
N ALA A 48 7.53 -2.73 -4.69
CA ALA A 48 8.52 -2.20 -5.61
C ALA A 48 9.22 -0.97 -5.02
N GLY A 49 10.36 -0.60 -5.58
CA GLY A 49 11.22 0.46 -5.06
C GLY A 49 12.19 -0.08 -4.00
N PHE A 50 12.42 0.67 -2.91
CA PHE A 50 13.31 0.29 -1.81
C PHE A 50 14.73 -0.08 -2.26
N ARG A 51 15.23 0.64 -3.27
CA ARG A 51 16.54 0.40 -3.91
C ARG A 51 16.71 -1.06 -4.38
N GLY A 52 15.61 -1.75 -4.72
CA GLY A 52 15.60 -3.12 -5.19
C GLY A 52 15.66 -4.20 -4.10
N SER A 53 15.57 -3.83 -2.81
CA SER A 53 15.62 -4.80 -1.71
C SER A 53 14.25 -5.01 -1.06
N SER A 54 13.86 -6.28 -0.90
CA SER A 54 12.68 -6.66 -0.13
C SER A 54 12.87 -6.46 1.38
N LYS A 55 14.11 -6.34 1.87
CA LYS A 55 14.41 -6.25 3.31
C LYS A 55 13.80 -5.01 3.95
N GLU A 56 13.82 -3.87 3.26
CA GLU A 56 13.21 -2.64 3.78
C GLU A 56 11.69 -2.74 3.84
N ALA A 57 11.05 -3.32 2.81
CA ALA A 57 9.61 -3.53 2.79
C ALA A 57 9.14 -4.42 3.94
N HIS A 58 9.83 -5.53 4.21
CA HIS A 58 9.53 -6.40 5.36
C HIS A 58 9.68 -5.66 6.68
N ARG A 59 10.77 -4.89 6.86
CA ARG A 59 10.98 -4.08 8.07
C ARG A 59 9.84 -3.10 8.31
N TYR A 60 9.36 -2.43 7.26
CA TYR A 60 8.21 -1.54 7.36
C TYR A 60 6.93 -2.30 7.71
N ALA A 61 6.65 -3.43 7.06
CA ALA A 61 5.46 -4.24 7.33
C ALA A 61 5.43 -4.74 8.78
N ASP A 62 6.56 -5.28 9.28
CA ASP A 62 6.68 -5.79 10.64
C ASP A 62 6.46 -4.69 11.69
N THR A 63 6.98 -3.48 11.43
CA THR A 63 6.86 -2.36 12.36
C THR A 63 5.48 -1.69 12.30
N LEU A 64 4.91 -1.55 11.10
CA LEU A 64 3.67 -0.82 10.89
C LEU A 64 2.43 -1.65 11.17
N GLY A 65 2.49 -2.99 11.04
CA GLY A 65 1.31 -3.85 11.19
C GLY A 65 0.56 -3.60 12.50
N GLY A 66 1.24 -3.75 13.64
CA GLY A 66 0.62 -3.50 14.96
C GLY A 66 0.18 -2.05 15.17
N PHE A 67 0.87 -1.08 14.57
CA PHE A 67 0.49 0.33 14.65
C PHE A 67 -0.79 0.63 13.86
N ILE A 68 -0.93 0.05 12.67
CA ILE A 68 -2.12 0.21 11.82
C ILE A 68 -3.34 -0.43 12.50
N ASP A 69 -3.17 -1.61 13.11
CA ASP A 69 -4.22 -2.30 13.85
C ASP A 69 -4.69 -1.49 15.06
N LEU A 70 -3.75 -0.94 15.83
CA LEU A 70 -4.05 -0.06 16.95
C LEU A 70 -4.80 1.19 16.47
N THR A 71 -4.29 1.88 15.45
CA THR A 71 -4.90 3.10 14.91
C THR A 71 -6.33 2.83 14.42
N THR A 72 -6.53 1.73 13.69
CA THR A 72 -7.86 1.31 13.20
C THR A 72 -8.81 1.04 14.36
N SER A 73 -8.33 0.39 15.42
CA SER A 73 -9.12 0.09 16.62
C SER A 73 -9.46 1.36 17.40
N THR A 74 -8.54 2.32 17.49
CA THR A 74 -8.75 3.61 18.13
C THR A 74 -9.81 4.44 17.41
N VAL A 75 -9.76 4.53 16.08
CA VAL A 75 -10.79 5.23 15.28
C VAL A 75 -12.17 4.62 15.54
N ARG A 76 -12.29 3.29 15.51
CA ARG A 76 -13.55 2.58 15.78
C ARG A 76 -14.04 2.72 17.22
N THR A 77 -13.13 2.94 18.16
CA THR A 77 -13.49 3.21 19.56
C THR A 77 -14.11 4.60 19.72
N ILE A 78 -13.69 5.57 18.89
CA ILE A 78 -14.24 6.93 18.88
C ILE A 78 -15.60 6.95 18.18
N ASP A 79 -15.69 6.34 17.00
CA ASP A 79 -16.93 6.15 16.26
C ASP A 79 -16.94 4.77 15.62
N TRP A 80 -17.88 3.91 16.03
CA TRP A 80 -18.00 2.54 15.55
C TRP A 80 -18.41 2.45 14.07
N ASN A 81 -19.03 3.50 13.53
CA ASN A 81 -19.45 3.58 12.14
C ASN A 81 -18.34 4.13 11.23
N ASP A 82 -17.34 4.81 11.80
CA ASP A 82 -16.21 5.34 11.03
C ASP A 82 -15.16 4.25 10.72
N ARG A 83 -14.56 4.34 9.54
CA ARG A 83 -13.53 3.43 9.06
C ARG A 83 -12.30 4.22 8.68
N LEU A 84 -11.15 3.76 9.17
CA LEU A 84 -9.88 4.28 8.72
C LEU A 84 -9.74 4.05 7.21
N THR A 85 -9.73 5.13 6.43
CA THR A 85 -9.60 5.12 4.96
C THR A 85 -8.19 5.46 4.52
N PHE A 86 -7.55 6.39 5.22
CA PHE A 86 -6.20 6.83 4.92
C PHE A 86 -5.48 7.28 6.18
N LEU A 87 -4.22 6.90 6.32
CA LEU A 87 -3.34 7.26 7.41
C LEU A 87 -2.02 7.76 6.84
N ARG A 88 -1.65 9.00 7.18
CA ARG A 88 -0.36 9.58 6.84
C ARG A 88 0.47 9.74 8.11
N ILE A 89 1.66 9.14 8.11
CA ILE A 89 2.64 9.27 9.19
C ILE A 89 3.82 10.05 8.64
N SER A 90 4.00 11.28 9.11
CA SER A 90 5.12 12.13 8.72
C SER A 90 6.29 11.95 9.68
N CYS A 91 7.39 11.41 9.18
CA CYS A 91 8.66 11.31 9.88
C CYS A 91 9.62 12.44 9.43
N ALA A 92 10.80 12.49 10.04
CA ALA A 92 11.77 13.55 9.77
C ALA A 92 12.20 13.62 8.29
N THR A 93 12.39 12.46 7.65
CA THR A 93 12.91 12.35 6.28
C THR A 93 11.91 11.71 5.30
N VAL A 94 10.90 11.00 5.81
CA VAL A 94 9.95 10.23 5.00
C VAL A 94 8.52 10.47 5.45
N ASP A 95 7.59 10.42 4.51
CA ASP A 95 6.16 10.24 4.78
C ASP A 95 5.77 8.81 4.44
N ILE A 96 5.04 8.18 5.34
CA ILE A 96 4.45 6.85 5.16
C ILE A 96 2.95 7.05 4.98
N LEU A 97 2.46 6.66 3.82
CA LEU A 97 1.05 6.73 3.44
C LEU A 97 0.48 5.32 3.50
N VAL A 98 -0.52 5.11 4.34
CA VAL A 98 -1.18 3.82 4.54
C VAL A 98 -2.63 3.95 4.09
N ALA A 99 -3.03 3.09 3.17
CA ALA A 99 -4.38 2.99 2.63
C ALA A 99 -4.90 1.55 2.85
N PRO A 100 -5.61 1.28 3.95
CA PRO A 100 -6.27 0.00 4.16
C PRO A 100 -7.48 -0.15 3.22
N ASP A 101 -7.69 -1.36 2.71
CA ASP A 101 -8.88 -1.67 1.92
C ASP A 101 -10.15 -1.70 2.80
N ALA A 102 -11.28 -1.29 2.23
CA ALA A 102 -12.56 -1.21 2.95
C ALA A 102 -13.06 -2.57 3.47
N ASN A 103 -12.70 -3.66 2.79
CA ASN A 103 -13.02 -5.04 3.14
C ASN A 103 -11.87 -5.75 3.88
N LYS A 104 -10.78 -5.03 4.18
CA LYS A 104 -9.58 -5.55 4.85
C LYS A 104 -8.91 -6.71 4.09
N GLU A 105 -9.00 -6.73 2.77
CA GLU A 105 -8.35 -7.76 1.95
C GLU A 105 -6.85 -7.48 1.76
N TYR A 106 -6.48 -6.20 1.69
CA TYR A 106 -5.10 -5.74 1.58
C TYR A 106 -4.93 -4.38 2.24
N THR A 107 -3.69 -4.04 2.60
CA THR A 107 -3.29 -2.69 2.97
C THR A 107 -2.17 -2.27 2.05
N MET A 108 -2.36 -1.14 1.36
CA MET A 108 -1.33 -0.53 0.54
C MET A 108 -0.56 0.50 1.37
N VAL A 109 0.76 0.43 1.32
CA VAL A 109 1.65 1.38 1.97
C VAL A 109 2.61 1.96 0.96
N VAL A 110 2.72 3.29 0.93
CA VAL A 110 3.67 4.03 0.09
C VAL A 110 4.61 4.81 1.01
N VAL A 111 5.90 4.68 0.78
CA VAL A 111 6.93 5.45 1.47
C VAL A 111 7.50 6.47 0.50
N GLN A 112 7.44 7.75 0.85
CA GLN A 112 7.94 8.85 0.04
C GLN A 112 8.89 9.73 0.85
N ALA A 113 9.81 10.41 0.18
CA ALA A 113 10.65 11.44 0.79
C ALA A 113 9.82 12.70 1.09
N VAL A 114 10.07 13.33 2.24
CA VAL A 114 9.43 14.62 2.58
C VAL A 114 10.03 15.70 1.69
N ALA A 115 9.24 16.26 0.77
CA ALA A 115 9.66 17.38 -0.06
C ALA A 115 9.91 18.62 0.83
N GLY A 116 11.13 19.15 0.79
CA GLY A 116 11.52 20.37 1.53
C GLY A 116 12.49 20.19 2.69
N ARG A 117 12.97 18.96 2.97
CA ARG A 117 14.04 18.72 3.97
C ARG A 117 15.32 18.10 3.38
N CYS A 118 15.57 18.31 2.09
CA CYS A 118 16.90 18.13 1.51
C CYS A 118 17.60 19.48 1.51
N SER A 119 18.48 19.69 2.50
CA SER A 119 19.56 20.68 2.46
C SER A 119 20.65 20.25 1.50
#